data_AF-Q64QL4-F1
#
_entry.id   AF-Q64QL4-F1
#
_cell.length_a   1.000
_cell.length_b   1.000
_cell.length_c   1.000
_cell.angle_alpha   90.00
_cell.angle_beta   90.00
_cell.angle_gamma   90.00
#
_symmetry.space_group_name_H-M   'P 1'
#
loop_
_entity.id
_entity.type
_entity.pdbx_description
1 polymer ?
#
loop_
_entity_poly.entity_id
_entity_poly.type
_entity_poly.pdbx_seq_one_letter_code
_entity_poly.pdbx_strand_id
1 'polypeptide(L)'
;MTNLHNMNSEKIRINETHICVLRKKENQDELYVDFFELKFPYQTQLEELKILSENPNRSVLELVDFVKNSNLSVLMKSFDFCESLSSPWQYCPNISEIKSEDYRKCISEYNQKIKEAKDENEREIENNRKQNFINSKRTNFYAKIEKHVLPYLLECTYNKLEGNKSVLAFSHRRIGWSKPEFRLSNELSVIYKTNFGYGASSYFFTNIKYKGIDILPYSDWIRYYHANKAEIIRYTRRHLLKNEEWIKTMDFTAEMYNSSIMEPDVFIENWIINEVDEMVKGLERLLNRNDKYEIINSYFHKDTHFTLMGRNLVRFKGEKIAGALYFMDKLKELKPLYADIELYIERIMQCNMSIYPQLKNEINLINNELEELGKDLLKITPQWNKYQKKKKEYDNIKLEILEAVKKDPLYPTNYMISYNPQLGSALYKWDYEAEMRLKERHPEYKKFLEEYISIQKSYDNLQCEISKLELLRKELEHYRNTIYKHFVYAHRCDELIA
;
A
#
# COMPACT_ATOMS: atom_id res chain seq x y z
N MET A 1 -33.29 12.98 -10.58
CA MET A 1 -32.66 14.30 -10.77
C MET A 1 -33.64 15.39 -10.38
N THR A 2 -33.52 15.94 -9.18
CA THR A 2 -34.12 17.24 -8.81
C THR A 2 -33.47 17.74 -7.50
N ASN A 3 -33.07 19.01 -7.54
CA ASN A 3 -32.76 19.93 -6.45
C ASN A 3 -31.41 19.80 -5.73
N LEU A 4 -30.36 20.22 -6.44
CA LEU A 4 -29.05 20.61 -5.89
C LEU A 4 -28.75 22.11 -6.09
N HIS A 5 -29.78 22.96 -6.27
CA HIS A 5 -29.61 24.40 -6.45
C HIS A 5 -30.22 25.20 -5.30
N ASN A 6 -29.41 25.38 -4.25
CA ASN A 6 -29.13 26.66 -3.59
C ASN A 6 -28.64 26.42 -2.15
N MET A 7 -27.33 26.23 -1.98
CA MET A 7 -26.65 26.53 -0.72
C MET A 7 -25.31 27.21 -1.04
N ASN A 8 -25.07 28.36 -0.40
CA ASN A 8 -23.85 29.16 -0.49
C ASN A 8 -22.61 28.25 -0.46
N SER A 9 -21.80 28.30 -1.50
CA SER A 9 -20.74 27.33 -1.75
C SER A 9 -19.48 27.60 -0.90
N GLU A 10 -19.53 27.25 0.38
CA GLU A 10 -18.42 26.46 0.89
C GLU A 10 -18.59 25.05 0.34
N LYS A 11 -17.70 24.64 -0.56
CA LYS A 11 -17.72 23.31 -1.15
C LYS A 11 -17.69 22.27 -0.02
N ILE A 12 -18.69 21.39 0.06
CA ILE A 12 -18.74 20.28 1.02
C ILE A 12 -17.43 19.49 0.90
N ARG A 13 -16.69 19.38 2.00
CA ARG A 13 -15.45 18.60 2.11
C ARG A 13 -15.61 17.59 3.24
N ILE A 14 -15.56 16.31 2.88
CA ILE A 14 -15.87 15.23 3.81
C ILE A 14 -14.79 15.10 4.86
N ASN A 15 -15.21 14.94 6.11
CA ASN A 15 -14.37 14.91 7.31
C ASN A 15 -13.44 16.12 7.45
N GLU A 16 -13.82 17.26 6.89
CA GLU A 16 -13.14 18.55 7.01
C GLU A 16 -14.14 19.66 7.37
N THR A 17 -15.22 19.78 6.59
CA THR A 17 -16.34 20.68 6.88
C THR A 17 -17.62 19.94 7.22
N HIS A 18 -17.80 18.71 6.70
CA HIS A 18 -18.99 17.89 6.93
C HIS A 18 -18.63 16.43 7.14
N ILE A 19 -19.41 15.71 7.95
CA ILE A 19 -19.40 14.25 7.98
C ILE A 19 -20.44 13.75 7.00
N CYS A 20 -20.05 12.80 6.15
CA CYS A 20 -20.98 12.08 5.28
C CYS A 20 -21.73 11.05 6.13
N VAL A 21 -23.06 11.03 6.06
CA VAL A 21 -23.89 10.13 6.86
C VAL A 21 -24.89 9.39 5.98
N LEU A 22 -25.19 8.15 6.34
CA LEU A 22 -26.23 7.34 5.72
C LEU A 22 -27.47 7.37 6.61
N ARG A 23 -28.62 7.75 6.04
CA ARG A 23 -29.90 7.89 6.76
C ARG A 23 -31.00 7.12 6.07
N LYS A 24 -32.05 6.82 6.84
CA LYS A 24 -33.33 6.33 6.33
C LYS A 24 -34.30 7.49 6.17
N LYS A 25 -35.00 7.57 5.04
CA LYS A 25 -36.05 8.58 4.84
C LYS A 25 -37.19 8.33 5.83
N GLU A 26 -37.76 9.40 6.37
CA GLU A 26 -38.92 9.27 7.25
C GLU A 26 -40.08 8.60 6.52
N ASN A 27 -40.68 7.59 7.15
CA ASN A 27 -41.82 6.83 6.63
C ASN A 27 -41.59 6.11 5.29
N GLN A 28 -40.34 5.92 4.86
CA GLN A 28 -39.98 5.17 3.66
C GLN A 28 -38.88 4.15 4.00
N ASP A 29 -38.92 2.99 3.34
CA ASP A 29 -37.85 2.00 3.44
C ASP A 29 -36.73 2.26 2.43
N GLU A 30 -36.26 3.52 2.40
CA GLU A 30 -35.27 4.01 1.45
C GLU A 30 -34.13 4.70 2.20
N LEU A 31 -32.90 4.35 1.84
CA LEU A 31 -31.68 5.00 2.33
C LEU A 31 -31.20 6.07 1.36
N TYR A 32 -30.60 7.11 1.93
CA TYR A 32 -29.98 8.20 1.19
C TYR A 32 -28.77 8.74 1.94
N VAL A 33 -27.87 9.38 1.19
CA VAL A 33 -26.71 10.08 1.73
C VAL A 33 -27.08 11.49 2.12
N ASP A 34 -26.64 11.89 3.31
CA ASP A 34 -26.84 13.21 3.90
C ASP A 34 -25.52 13.71 4.51
N PHE A 35 -25.50 14.95 4.98
CA PHE A 35 -24.30 15.61 5.51
C PHE A 35 -24.56 16.24 6.87
N PHE A 36 -23.62 16.04 7.79
CA PHE A 36 -23.63 16.68 9.10
C PHE A 36 -22.52 17.72 9.18
N GLU A 37 -22.87 19.00 9.26
CA GLU A 37 -21.93 20.12 9.31
C GLU A 37 -21.08 20.09 10.61
N LEU A 38 -19.77 20.31 10.47
CA LEU A 38 -18.84 20.43 11.59
C LEU A 38 -18.75 21.89 12.05
N LYS A 39 -19.15 22.17 13.29
CA LYS A 39 -19.11 23.52 13.89
C LYS A 39 -18.24 23.54 15.13
N PHE A 40 -17.18 24.34 15.11
CA PHE A 40 -16.31 24.51 16.27
C PHE A 40 -16.94 25.47 17.28
N PRO A 41 -17.31 25.00 18.48
CA PRO A 41 -18.03 25.84 19.45
C PRO A 41 -17.16 26.94 20.06
N TYR A 42 -15.83 26.85 19.95
CA TYR A 42 -14.87 27.77 20.59
C TYR A 42 -14.12 28.64 19.58
N GLN A 43 -14.72 28.93 18.42
CA GLN A 43 -14.10 29.70 17.34
C GLN A 43 -13.59 31.07 17.80
N THR A 44 -14.36 31.81 18.59
CA THR A 44 -13.95 33.11 19.14
C THR A 44 -12.69 33.01 20.00
N GLN A 45 -12.60 32.00 20.88
CA GLN A 45 -11.41 31.80 21.72
C GLN A 45 -10.18 31.40 20.89
N LEU A 46 -10.38 30.63 19.80
CA LEU A 46 -9.29 30.27 18.89
C LEU A 46 -8.75 31.50 18.14
N GLU A 47 -9.64 32.40 17.71
CA GLU A 47 -9.26 33.67 17.08
C GLU A 47 -8.50 34.59 18.06
N GLU A 48 -8.93 34.67 19.32
CA GLU A 48 -8.19 35.37 20.38
C GLU A 48 -6.78 34.77 20.57
N LEU A 49 -6.66 33.44 20.63
CA LEU A 49 -5.36 32.78 20.71
C LEU A 49 -4.47 33.09 19.51
N LYS A 50 -5.04 33.16 18.30
CA LYS A 50 -4.31 33.55 17.08
C LYS A 50 -3.72 34.96 17.22
N ILE A 51 -4.54 35.92 17.63
CA ILE A 51 -4.12 37.31 17.88
C ILE A 51 -3.00 37.36 18.93
N LEU A 52 -3.13 36.59 20.02
CA LEU A 52 -2.07 36.48 21.04
C LEU A 52 -0.77 35.91 20.47
N SER A 53 -0.84 34.96 19.53
CA SER A 53 0.32 34.34 18.92
C SER A 53 1.09 35.26 17.97
N GLU A 54 0.36 36.14 17.27
CA GLU A 54 0.90 37.12 16.33
C GLU A 54 1.47 38.35 17.04
N ASN A 55 1.08 38.59 18.30
CA ASN A 55 1.57 39.72 19.08
C ASN A 55 3.05 39.53 19.49
N PRO A 56 3.98 40.39 19.02
CA PRO A 56 5.41 40.25 19.31
C PRO A 56 5.76 40.46 20.79
N ASN A 57 4.90 41.16 21.54
CA ASN A 57 5.10 41.47 22.95
C ASN A 57 4.64 40.37 23.91
N ARG A 58 4.01 39.31 23.39
CA ARG A 58 3.58 38.16 24.19
C ARG A 58 4.63 37.06 24.19
N SER A 59 4.61 36.22 25.20
CA SER A 59 5.41 35.00 25.30
C SER A 59 4.56 33.76 25.06
N VAL A 60 5.19 32.66 24.66
CA VAL A 60 4.48 31.38 24.51
C VAL A 60 3.86 30.89 25.84
N LEU A 61 4.41 31.30 26.99
CA LEU A 61 3.87 30.93 28.30
C LEU A 61 2.48 31.53 28.54
N GLU A 62 2.24 32.75 28.04
CA GLU A 62 0.92 33.39 28.12
C GLU A 62 -0.11 32.68 27.22
N LEU A 63 0.31 32.19 26.05
CA LEU A 63 -0.55 31.37 25.19
C LEU A 63 -0.91 30.04 25.86
N VAL A 64 0.07 29.38 26.49
CA VAL A 64 -0.16 28.13 27.23
C VAL A 64 -1.15 28.36 28.37
N ASP A 65 -0.97 29.43 29.14
CA ASP A 65 -1.88 29.79 30.24
C ASP A 65 -3.30 30.09 29.73
N PHE A 66 -3.43 30.87 28.64
CA PHE A 66 -4.72 31.14 28.00
C PHE A 66 -5.46 29.86 27.58
N VAL A 67 -4.76 28.92 26.93
CA VAL A 67 -5.37 27.65 26.50
C VAL A 67 -5.83 26.83 27.70
N LYS A 68 -5.02 26.74 28.75
CA LYS A 68 -5.33 25.94 29.95
C LYS A 68 -6.52 26.50 30.72
N ASN A 69 -6.64 27.83 30.77
CA ASN A 69 -7.69 28.52 31.51
C ASN A 69 -8.93 28.83 30.64
N SER A 70 -9.01 28.28 29.43
CA SER A 70 -10.16 28.42 28.52
C SER A 70 -10.73 27.05 28.11
N ASN A 71 -11.81 27.07 27.31
CA ASN A 71 -12.38 25.83 26.77
C ASN A 71 -11.49 25.19 25.69
N LEU A 72 -10.42 25.87 25.25
CA LEU A 72 -9.44 25.32 24.32
C LEU A 72 -8.56 24.24 24.96
N SER A 73 -8.57 24.10 26.28
CA SER A 73 -7.84 23.03 26.99
C SER A 73 -8.20 21.63 26.49
N VAL A 74 -9.41 21.42 25.95
CA VAL A 74 -9.82 20.15 25.32
C VAL A 74 -8.94 19.78 24.13
N LEU A 75 -8.38 20.76 23.42
CA LEU A 75 -7.52 20.56 22.26
C LEU A 75 -6.12 20.08 22.63
N MET A 76 -5.72 20.11 23.92
CA MET A 76 -4.39 19.65 24.34
C MET A 76 -4.27 18.13 24.40
N LYS A 77 -5.38 17.40 24.26
CA LYS A 77 -5.45 15.94 24.35
C LYS A 77 -5.01 15.27 23.04
N SER A 78 -4.72 13.97 23.12
CA SER A 78 -4.55 13.09 21.98
C SER A 78 -5.89 12.70 21.37
N PHE A 79 -5.92 12.48 20.06
CA PHE A 79 -7.12 12.09 19.33
C PHE A 79 -6.86 10.87 18.44
N ASP A 80 -7.90 10.07 18.23
CA ASP A 80 -7.89 9.00 17.22
C ASP A 80 -8.17 9.58 15.82
N PHE A 81 -7.14 10.18 15.23
CA PHE A 81 -7.26 10.94 13.98
C PHE A 81 -6.08 10.74 13.01
N CYS A 82 -6.42 10.38 11.78
CA CYS A 82 -5.50 10.21 10.66
C CYS A 82 -5.52 11.46 9.77
N GLU A 83 -4.40 12.21 9.73
CA GLU A 83 -4.19 13.45 8.96
C GLU A 83 -4.10 13.22 7.44
N SER A 84 -3.65 12.04 7.00
CA SER A 84 -3.59 11.65 5.59
C SER A 84 -3.99 10.19 5.41
N LEU A 85 -5.13 9.89 4.78
CA LEU A 85 -5.67 8.51 4.74
C LEU A 85 -4.72 7.47 4.12
N SER A 86 -3.74 7.90 3.31
CA SER A 86 -2.76 7.02 2.67
C SER A 86 -1.40 6.95 3.37
N SER A 87 -1.07 7.91 4.24
CA SER A 87 0.27 7.98 4.81
C SER A 87 0.46 6.95 5.94
N PRO A 88 1.65 6.33 6.08
CA PRO A 88 1.89 5.34 7.13
C PRO A 88 2.20 5.97 8.50
N TRP A 89 2.09 5.17 9.57
CA TRP A 89 2.56 5.47 10.94
C TRP A 89 2.10 6.81 11.55
N GLN A 90 0.83 7.15 11.40
CA GLN A 90 0.28 8.40 11.91
C GLN A 90 -0.23 8.29 13.35
N TYR A 91 -0.20 9.44 14.03
CA TYR A 91 -0.69 9.61 15.40
C TYR A 91 -1.01 11.10 15.64
N CYS A 92 -2.00 11.38 16.49
CA CYS A 92 -2.32 12.72 16.98
C CYS A 92 -2.15 12.74 18.51
N PRO A 93 -0.92 12.97 19.00
CA PRO A 93 -0.57 12.81 20.41
C PRO A 93 -1.01 14.03 21.23
N ASN A 94 -0.98 13.92 22.56
CA ASN A 94 -1.17 15.09 23.44
C ASN A 94 -0.16 16.20 23.11
N ILE A 95 -0.60 17.45 23.20
CA ILE A 95 0.28 18.60 23.03
C ILE A 95 1.09 18.76 24.33
N SER A 96 2.39 18.47 24.26
CA SER A 96 3.29 18.68 25.38
C SER A 96 3.35 20.15 25.78
N GLU A 97 3.20 20.41 27.07
CA GLU A 97 3.36 21.74 27.64
C GLU A 97 4.81 22.22 27.51
N ILE A 98 4.96 23.52 27.19
CA ILE A 98 6.26 24.18 27.25
C ILE A 98 6.51 24.57 28.70
N LYS A 99 7.47 23.89 29.36
CA LYS A 99 7.82 24.18 30.74
C LYS A 99 8.41 25.58 30.87
N SER A 100 7.93 26.32 31.87
CA SER A 100 8.36 27.69 32.17
C SER A 100 9.87 27.76 32.43
N GLU A 101 10.42 26.78 33.15
CA GLU A 101 11.84 26.69 33.49
C GLU A 101 12.70 26.55 32.23
N ASP A 102 12.34 25.63 31.33
CA ASP A 102 13.06 25.37 30.09
C ASP A 102 13.04 26.60 29.17
N TYR A 103 11.88 27.25 29.03
CA TYR A 103 11.74 28.45 28.23
C TYR A 103 12.58 29.62 28.79
N ARG A 104 12.48 29.88 30.10
CA ARG A 104 13.23 30.95 30.76
C ARG A 104 14.74 30.70 30.70
N LYS A 105 15.17 29.45 30.81
CA LYS A 105 16.58 29.06 30.64
C LYS A 105 17.10 29.44 29.25
N CYS A 106 16.40 29.07 28.18
CA CYS A 106 16.80 29.46 26.82
C CYS A 106 16.85 30.99 26.63
N ILE A 107 15.86 31.72 27.17
CA ILE A 107 15.88 33.19 27.12
C ILE A 107 17.07 33.78 27.87
N SER A 108 17.42 33.22 29.03
CA SER A 108 18.60 33.63 29.81
C SER A 108 19.89 33.39 29.02
N GLU A 109 20.02 32.24 28.36
CA GLU A 109 21.18 31.91 27.52
C GLU A 109 21.34 32.90 26.36
N TYR A 110 20.24 33.26 25.67
CA TYR A 110 20.30 34.31 24.64
C TYR A 110 20.70 35.66 25.25
N ASN A 111 20.12 36.06 26.38
CA ASN A 111 20.48 37.31 27.05
C ASN A 111 21.96 37.33 27.45
N GLN A 112 22.52 36.19 27.85
CA GLN A 112 23.94 36.07 28.17
C GLN A 112 24.80 36.23 26.92
N LYS A 113 24.48 35.55 25.81
CA LYS A 113 25.19 35.71 24.53
C LYS A 113 25.13 37.15 24.00
N ILE A 114 23.99 37.82 24.13
CA ILE A 114 23.83 39.24 23.79
C ILE A 114 24.74 40.13 24.63
N LYS A 115 24.98 39.79 25.90
CA LYS A 115 25.90 40.51 26.79
C LYS A 115 27.37 40.23 26.48
N GLU A 116 27.68 39.02 26.02
CA GLU A 116 29.04 38.54 25.71
C GLU A 116 29.49 38.88 24.27
N ALA A 117 28.60 39.46 23.46
CA ALA A 117 28.89 39.85 22.08
C ALA A 117 30.05 40.84 21.99
N LYS A 118 30.97 40.61 21.05
CA LYS A 118 32.22 41.37 20.88
C LYS A 118 32.02 42.70 20.15
N ASP A 119 30.98 42.77 19.31
CA ASP A 119 30.64 43.94 18.53
C ASP A 119 29.12 44.06 18.32
N GLU A 120 28.70 45.18 17.72
CA GLU A 120 27.30 45.51 17.50
C GLU A 120 26.60 44.54 16.52
N ASN A 121 27.34 44.04 15.53
CA ASN A 121 26.83 43.07 14.57
C ASN A 121 26.56 41.71 15.22
N GLU A 122 27.49 41.22 16.06
CA GLU A 122 27.29 39.99 16.85
C GLU A 122 26.10 40.13 17.83
N ARG A 123 25.95 41.31 18.45
CA ARG A 123 24.82 41.61 19.33
C ARG A 123 23.49 41.60 18.60
N GLU A 124 23.44 42.17 17.39
CA GLU A 124 22.26 42.15 16.53
C GLU A 124 21.88 40.72 16.11
N ILE A 125 22.86 39.90 15.72
CA ILE A 125 22.65 38.49 15.37
C ILE A 125 22.00 37.72 16.54
N GLU A 126 22.51 37.88 17.76
CA GLU A 126 21.96 37.18 18.93
C GLU A 126 20.57 37.70 19.33
N ASN A 127 20.31 39.01 19.19
CA ASN A 127 18.97 39.57 19.34
C ASN A 127 17.98 38.98 18.32
N ASN A 128 18.38 38.87 17.05
CA ASN A 128 17.56 38.27 16.00
C ASN A 128 17.29 36.78 16.27
N ARG A 129 18.29 36.03 16.73
CA ARG A 129 18.13 34.62 17.15
C ARG A 129 17.14 34.48 18.30
N LYS A 130 17.24 35.33 19.33
CA LYS A 130 16.30 35.37 20.44
C LYS A 130 14.88 35.65 19.95
N GLN A 131 14.69 36.66 19.10
CA GLN A 131 13.36 37.01 18.60
C GLN A 131 12.77 35.90 17.73
N ASN A 132 13.59 35.28 16.89
CA ASN A 132 13.19 34.12 16.07
C ASN A 132 12.79 32.93 16.96
N PHE A 133 13.51 32.66 18.04
CA PHE A 133 13.14 31.62 19.00
C PHE A 133 11.77 31.91 19.63
N ILE A 134 11.55 33.13 20.14
CA ILE A 134 10.30 33.54 20.77
C ILE A 134 9.14 33.40 19.77
N ASN A 135 9.28 33.98 18.58
CA ASN A 135 8.28 33.92 17.51
C ASN A 135 7.98 32.46 17.13
N SER A 136 9.02 31.65 16.91
CA SER A 136 8.88 30.24 16.56
C SER A 136 8.11 29.46 17.63
N LYS A 137 8.37 29.69 18.93
CA LYS A 137 7.63 29.02 20.00
C LYS A 137 6.16 29.40 20.01
N ARG A 138 5.81 30.68 19.85
CA ARG A 138 4.40 31.11 19.77
C ARG A 138 3.67 30.53 18.57
N THR A 139 4.23 30.70 17.38
CA THR A 139 3.61 30.21 16.13
C THR A 139 3.47 28.69 16.13
N ASN A 140 4.50 27.96 16.59
CA ASN A 140 4.42 26.50 16.68
C ASN A 140 3.39 26.02 17.71
N PHE A 141 3.22 26.72 18.83
CA PHE A 141 2.22 26.35 19.83
C PHE A 141 0.80 26.59 19.30
N TYR A 142 0.53 27.77 18.72
CA TYR A 142 -0.75 28.05 18.05
C TYR A 142 -1.05 27.02 16.96
N ALA A 143 -0.10 26.75 16.06
CA ALA A 143 -0.28 25.79 14.97
C ALA A 143 -0.61 24.37 15.47
N LYS A 144 -0.05 23.95 16.62
CA LYS A 144 -0.42 22.66 17.24
C LYS A 144 -1.87 22.66 17.74
N ILE A 145 -2.29 23.73 18.42
CA ILE A 145 -3.67 23.88 18.91
C ILE A 145 -4.65 23.90 17.74
N GLU A 146 -4.37 24.70 16.71
CA GLU A 146 -5.18 24.80 15.49
C GLU A 146 -5.30 23.45 14.79
N LYS A 147 -4.20 22.69 14.67
CA LYS A 147 -4.22 21.32 14.11
C LYS A 147 -5.10 20.34 14.89
N HIS A 148 -5.34 20.57 16.18
CA HIS A 148 -6.17 19.73 17.03
C HIS A 148 -7.67 20.07 16.96
N VAL A 149 -8.05 21.16 16.30
CA VAL A 149 -9.46 21.58 16.14
C VAL A 149 -10.28 20.53 15.38
N LEU A 150 -9.81 20.11 14.20
CA LEU A 150 -10.52 19.12 13.38
C LEU A 150 -10.61 17.73 14.06
N PRO A 151 -9.52 17.17 14.62
CA PRO A 151 -9.60 15.94 15.41
C PRO A 151 -10.65 15.99 16.52
N TYR A 152 -10.66 17.06 17.31
CA TYR A 152 -11.64 17.26 18.39
C TYR A 152 -13.07 17.35 17.85
N LEU A 153 -13.28 18.11 16.78
CA LEU A 153 -14.58 18.26 16.12
C LEU A 153 -15.15 16.93 15.66
N LEU A 154 -14.31 16.13 15.00
CA LEU A 154 -14.69 14.82 14.50
C LEU A 154 -15.04 13.88 15.65
N GLU A 155 -14.21 13.81 16.70
CA GLU A 155 -14.48 12.96 17.87
C GLU A 155 -15.79 13.34 18.57
N CYS A 156 -16.01 14.63 18.82
CA CYS A 156 -17.26 15.12 19.41
C CYS A 156 -18.48 14.78 18.54
N THR A 157 -18.33 14.88 17.22
CA THR A 157 -19.43 14.64 16.29
C THR A 157 -19.70 13.15 16.14
N TYR A 158 -18.68 12.30 16.10
CA TYR A 158 -18.86 10.84 16.13
C TYR A 158 -19.67 10.41 17.35
N ASN A 159 -19.32 10.91 18.55
CA ASN A 159 -20.06 10.60 19.77
C ASN A 159 -21.54 11.00 19.69
N LYS A 160 -21.86 12.13 19.04
CA LYS A 160 -23.25 12.56 18.79
C LYS A 160 -23.97 11.67 17.80
N LEU A 161 -23.29 11.27 16.71
CA LEU A 161 -23.85 10.44 15.65
C LEU A 161 -24.11 9.01 16.12
N GLU A 162 -23.22 8.44 16.94
CA GLU A 162 -23.39 7.11 17.54
C GLU A 162 -24.65 7.01 18.42
N GLY A 163 -25.04 8.11 19.08
CA GLY A 163 -26.29 8.18 19.84
C GLY A 163 -27.54 8.47 19.00
N ASN A 164 -27.41 8.80 17.72
CA ASN A 164 -28.51 9.25 16.88
C ASN A 164 -29.11 8.11 16.05
N LYS A 165 -30.27 7.60 16.47
CA LYS A 165 -30.99 6.50 15.80
C LYS A 165 -31.38 6.77 14.33
N SER A 166 -31.41 8.03 13.91
CA SER A 166 -31.69 8.40 12.51
C SER A 166 -30.46 8.29 11.58
N VAL A 167 -29.27 8.08 12.16
CA VAL A 167 -28.00 7.90 11.43
C VAL A 167 -27.64 6.43 11.49
N LEU A 168 -27.61 5.77 10.33
CA LEU A 168 -27.28 4.35 10.25
C LEU A 168 -25.79 4.12 10.16
N ALA A 169 -25.06 5.01 9.48
CA ALA A 169 -23.61 4.96 9.37
C ALA A 169 -23.04 6.36 9.08
N PHE A 170 -21.75 6.56 9.32
CA PHE A 170 -21.10 7.84 9.06
C PHE A 170 -19.61 7.67 8.70
N SER A 171 -19.07 8.67 7.99
CA SER A 171 -17.68 8.69 7.55
C SER A 171 -16.75 8.98 8.69
N HIS A 172 -15.51 8.49 8.62
CA HIS A 172 -14.55 8.74 9.69
C HIS A 172 -13.10 8.88 9.22
N ARG A 173 -12.25 9.32 10.15
CA ARG A 173 -10.80 9.45 10.00
C ARG A 173 -10.00 8.81 11.15
N ARG A 174 -10.58 7.84 11.85
CA ARG A 174 -9.91 7.04 12.90
C ARG A 174 -8.64 6.35 12.36
N ILE A 175 -7.58 6.32 13.17
CA ILE A 175 -6.32 5.63 12.87
C ILE A 175 -6.50 4.13 13.08
N GLY A 176 -5.83 3.34 12.24
CA GLY A 176 -5.78 1.91 12.40
C GLY A 176 -7.09 1.22 12.09
N TRP A 177 -7.17 -0.04 12.52
CA TRP A 177 -8.25 -0.92 12.12
C TRP A 177 -9.58 -0.46 12.68
N SER A 178 -10.44 0.02 11.79
CA SER A 178 -11.84 0.34 12.06
C SER A 178 -12.71 -0.56 11.21
N LYS A 179 -13.71 -1.19 11.82
CA LYS A 179 -14.65 -2.11 11.16
C LYS A 179 -16.06 -1.99 11.76
N PRO A 180 -16.64 -0.77 11.85
CA PRO A 180 -18.00 -0.63 12.35
C PRO A 180 -18.96 -1.41 11.45
N GLU A 181 -19.75 -2.30 12.07
CA GLU A 181 -20.82 -3.03 11.41
C GLU A 181 -22.13 -2.29 11.66
N PHE A 182 -22.82 -1.97 10.57
CA PHE A 182 -24.10 -1.29 10.58
C PHE A 182 -25.16 -2.20 9.99
N ARG A 183 -26.14 -2.56 10.82
CA ARG A 183 -27.30 -3.33 10.37
C ARG A 183 -28.31 -2.39 9.73
N LEU A 184 -28.45 -2.48 8.40
CA LEU A 184 -29.34 -1.60 7.64
C LEU A 184 -30.78 -2.15 7.65
N SER A 185 -30.93 -3.48 7.59
CA SER A 185 -32.21 -4.19 7.78
C SER A 185 -32.00 -5.54 8.48
N ASN A 186 -33.06 -6.35 8.58
CA ASN A 186 -32.93 -7.72 9.08
C ASN A 186 -32.07 -8.60 8.14
N GLU A 187 -32.02 -8.26 6.86
CA GLU A 187 -31.36 -9.05 5.82
C GLU A 187 -30.03 -8.45 5.38
N LEU A 188 -29.84 -7.13 5.48
CA LEU A 188 -28.65 -6.47 4.93
C LEU A 188 -27.85 -5.74 6.01
N SER A 189 -26.55 -6.03 6.08
CA SER A 189 -25.57 -5.29 6.88
C SER A 189 -24.39 -4.82 6.05
N VAL A 190 -23.76 -3.74 6.50
CA VAL A 190 -22.57 -3.17 5.87
C VAL A 190 -21.47 -2.98 6.90
N ILE A 191 -20.23 -3.25 6.50
CA ILE A 191 -19.03 -3.02 7.27
C ILE A 191 -18.08 -2.16 6.44
N TYR A 192 -17.77 -0.97 6.94
CA TYR A 192 -16.69 -0.15 6.36
C TYR A 192 -15.37 -0.51 7.03
N LYS A 193 -14.51 -1.22 6.31
CA LYS A 193 -13.22 -1.69 6.84
C LYS A 193 -12.14 -0.71 6.41
N THR A 194 -11.44 -0.11 7.38
CA THR A 194 -10.30 0.78 7.12
C THR A 194 -9.10 0.40 7.99
N ASN A 195 -7.90 0.84 7.62
CA ASN A 195 -6.72 0.86 8.50
C ASN A 195 -5.88 2.15 8.32
N PHE A 196 -6.55 3.29 8.19
CA PHE A 196 -5.92 4.57 7.87
C PHE A 196 -4.75 4.89 8.80
N GLY A 197 -3.64 5.37 8.25
CA GLY A 197 -2.52 5.81 9.08
C GLY A 197 -1.73 4.69 9.76
N TYR A 198 -2.11 3.42 9.59
CA TYR A 198 -1.50 2.30 10.31
C TYR A 198 -0.58 1.46 9.46
N GLY A 199 0.57 1.08 10.03
CA GLY A 199 1.55 0.23 9.37
C GLY A 199 2.15 0.88 8.13
N ALA A 200 2.64 0.05 7.22
CA ALA A 200 3.27 0.50 5.97
C ALA A 200 2.26 0.88 4.86
N SER A 201 0.99 0.47 4.97
CA SER A 201 -0.02 0.70 3.93
C SER A 201 -1.44 0.75 4.49
N SER A 202 -2.25 1.68 4.00
CA SER A 202 -3.67 1.81 4.34
C SER A 202 -4.60 1.18 3.27
N TYR A 203 -5.83 0.86 3.65
CA TYR A 203 -6.90 0.33 2.84
C TYR A 203 -8.24 0.94 3.26
N PHE A 204 -9.18 0.96 2.31
CA PHE A 204 -10.57 1.34 2.53
C PHE A 204 -11.48 0.43 1.70
N PHE A 205 -12.26 -0.39 2.40
CA PHE A 205 -13.16 -1.37 1.79
C PHE A 205 -14.58 -1.24 2.34
N THR A 206 -15.54 -1.58 1.50
CA THR A 206 -16.91 -1.90 1.92
C THR A 206 -17.11 -3.40 1.84
N ASN A 207 -17.70 -4.00 2.85
CA ASN A 207 -18.18 -5.38 2.85
C ASN A 207 -19.67 -5.36 3.19
N ILE A 208 -20.50 -5.88 2.30
CA ILE A 208 -21.95 -5.98 2.44
C ILE A 208 -22.29 -7.46 2.60
N LYS A 209 -23.18 -7.73 3.55
CA LYS A 209 -23.79 -9.05 3.73
C LYS A 209 -25.27 -8.96 3.42
N TYR A 210 -25.76 -9.91 2.64
CA TYR A 210 -27.19 -10.06 2.36
C TYR A 210 -27.63 -11.46 2.81
N LYS A 211 -28.66 -11.51 3.66
CA LYS A 211 -29.15 -12.70 4.37
C LYS A 211 -28.02 -13.49 5.04
N GLY A 212 -27.04 -12.76 5.60
CA GLY A 212 -25.87 -13.33 6.28
C GLY A 212 -24.74 -13.79 5.37
N ILE A 213 -24.89 -13.70 4.05
CA ILE A 213 -23.88 -14.12 3.06
C ILE A 213 -23.12 -12.90 2.54
N ASP A 214 -21.80 -12.97 2.51
CA ASP A 214 -20.95 -11.90 1.97
C ASP A 214 -21.16 -11.75 0.46
N ILE A 215 -21.39 -10.51 0.00
CA ILE A 215 -21.38 -10.18 -1.43
C ILE A 215 -19.92 -9.92 -1.82
N LEU A 216 -19.37 -10.77 -2.70
CA LEU A 216 -17.96 -10.74 -3.08
C LEU A 216 -17.79 -10.35 -4.56
N PRO A 217 -16.75 -9.58 -4.91
CA PRO A 217 -16.46 -9.18 -6.28
C PRO A 217 -15.67 -10.29 -6.98
N TYR A 218 -16.33 -11.41 -7.26
CA TYR A 218 -15.70 -12.56 -7.90
C TYR A 218 -15.06 -12.17 -9.25
N SER A 219 -15.61 -11.21 -9.96
CA SER A 219 -15.09 -10.75 -11.25
C SER A 219 -13.70 -10.11 -11.15
N ASP A 220 -13.33 -9.53 -10.00
CA ASP A 220 -12.00 -8.94 -9.79
C ASP A 220 -10.88 -9.97 -9.96
N TRP A 221 -11.19 -11.25 -9.72
CA TRP A 221 -10.24 -12.35 -9.91
C TRP A 221 -9.71 -12.43 -11.35
N ILE A 222 -10.57 -12.20 -12.34
CA ILE A 222 -10.25 -12.32 -13.76
C ILE A 222 -9.96 -10.97 -14.43
N ARG A 223 -10.47 -9.87 -13.86
CA ARG A 223 -10.26 -8.51 -14.38
C ARG A 223 -8.84 -7.99 -14.15
N TYR A 224 -8.19 -8.38 -13.05
CA TYR A 224 -6.89 -7.81 -12.64
C TYR A 224 -5.75 -8.83 -12.60
N TYR A 225 -4.59 -8.42 -13.10
CA TYR A 225 -3.35 -9.19 -13.04
C TYR A 225 -2.97 -9.46 -11.59
N HIS A 226 -2.83 -8.40 -10.79
CA HIS A 226 -2.58 -8.49 -9.35
C HIS A 226 -3.88 -8.59 -8.54
N ALA A 227 -4.56 -9.73 -8.63
CA ALA A 227 -5.71 -10.04 -7.78
C ALA A 227 -5.34 -11.11 -6.75
N ASN A 228 -5.55 -10.83 -5.46
CA ASN A 228 -5.28 -11.79 -4.40
C ASN A 228 -6.59 -12.35 -3.85
N LYS A 229 -6.75 -13.67 -3.90
CA LYS A 229 -7.92 -14.37 -3.36
C LYS A 229 -8.22 -14.02 -1.90
N ALA A 230 -7.17 -13.88 -1.06
CA ALA A 230 -7.30 -13.60 0.36
C ALA A 230 -7.82 -12.17 0.60
N GLU A 231 -7.68 -11.27 -0.37
CA GLU A 231 -8.28 -9.95 -0.35
C GLU A 231 -9.72 -10.00 -0.86
N ILE A 232 -9.99 -10.66 -2.01
CA ILE A 232 -11.32 -10.71 -2.65
C ILE A 232 -12.39 -11.20 -1.66
N ILE A 233 -12.10 -12.22 -0.85
CA ILE A 233 -13.04 -12.77 0.14
C ILE A 233 -13.32 -11.84 1.34
N ARG A 234 -12.76 -10.63 1.38
CA ARG A 234 -12.86 -9.71 2.53
C ARG A 234 -13.68 -8.46 2.26
N TYR A 235 -14.05 -8.19 1.01
CA TYR A 235 -14.76 -6.97 0.62
C TYR A 235 -15.78 -7.26 -0.47
N THR A 236 -16.74 -6.35 -0.61
CA THR A 236 -17.64 -6.18 -1.76
C THR A 236 -17.06 -5.15 -2.72
N ARG A 237 -16.48 -4.06 -2.19
CA ARG A 237 -15.85 -3.01 -3.01
C ARG A 237 -14.60 -2.41 -2.37
N ARG A 238 -13.64 -2.02 -3.21
CA ARG A 238 -12.45 -1.23 -2.83
C ARG A 238 -12.60 0.23 -3.21
N HIS A 239 -12.07 1.10 -2.35
CA HIS A 239 -12.15 2.55 -2.51
C HIS A 239 -10.78 3.20 -2.48
N LEU A 240 -10.67 4.38 -3.09
CA LEU A 240 -9.45 5.18 -2.98
C LEU A 240 -9.31 5.73 -1.56
N LEU A 241 -8.08 6.01 -1.14
CA LEU A 241 -7.77 6.56 0.18
C LEU A 241 -7.93 8.09 0.19
N LYS A 242 -9.16 8.56 -0.05
CA LYS A 242 -9.50 9.98 -0.08
C LYS A 242 -10.81 10.25 0.65
N ASN A 243 -10.96 11.45 1.21
CA ASN A 243 -12.16 11.82 1.97
C ASN A 243 -13.41 11.77 1.09
N GLU A 244 -13.31 12.19 -0.17
CA GLU A 244 -14.44 12.26 -1.11
C GLU A 244 -15.00 10.88 -1.48
N GLU A 245 -14.23 9.81 -1.30
CA GLU A 245 -14.68 8.45 -1.58
C GLU A 245 -15.74 7.96 -0.61
N TRP A 246 -15.87 8.58 0.57
CA TRP A 246 -16.96 8.28 1.50
C TRP A 246 -18.33 8.53 0.89
N ILE A 247 -18.49 9.56 0.05
CA ILE A 247 -19.76 9.86 -0.64
C ILE A 247 -20.11 8.69 -1.56
N LYS A 248 -19.20 8.33 -2.47
CA LYS A 248 -19.37 7.20 -3.39
C LYS A 248 -19.62 5.89 -2.66
N THR A 249 -18.95 5.70 -1.52
CA THR A 249 -19.08 4.51 -0.68
C THR A 249 -20.47 4.41 -0.06
N MET A 250 -21.00 5.51 0.47
CA MET A 250 -22.34 5.52 1.07
C MET A 250 -23.44 5.53 0.01
N ASP A 251 -23.25 6.21 -1.13
CA ASP A 251 -24.17 6.17 -2.26
C ASP A 251 -24.30 4.73 -2.78
N PHE A 252 -23.18 4.04 -2.99
CA PHE A 252 -23.16 2.62 -3.36
C PHE A 252 -23.89 1.76 -2.33
N THR A 253 -23.71 2.02 -1.04
CA THR A 253 -24.38 1.27 0.02
C THR A 253 -25.89 1.53 0.03
N ALA A 254 -26.32 2.78 -0.19
CA ALA A 254 -27.72 3.16 -0.31
C ALA A 254 -28.37 2.50 -1.54
N GLU A 255 -27.69 2.53 -2.69
CA GLU A 255 -28.15 1.89 -3.93
C GLU A 255 -28.36 0.38 -3.74
N MET A 256 -27.36 -0.31 -3.17
CA MET A 256 -27.44 -1.73 -2.85
C MET A 256 -28.62 -2.05 -1.93
N TYR A 257 -28.79 -1.26 -0.85
CA TYR A 257 -29.90 -1.43 0.06
C TYR A 257 -31.24 -1.23 -0.64
N ASN A 258 -31.43 -0.11 -1.32
CA ASN A 258 -32.69 0.25 -1.96
C ASN A 258 -33.07 -0.79 -3.02
N SER A 259 -32.10 -1.24 -3.82
CA SER A 259 -32.30 -2.34 -4.78
C SER A 259 -32.72 -3.64 -4.10
N SER A 260 -32.12 -4.01 -2.97
CA SER A 260 -32.47 -5.23 -2.23
C SER A 260 -33.88 -5.22 -1.64
N ILE A 261 -34.43 -4.04 -1.35
CA ILE A 261 -35.79 -3.87 -0.83
C ILE A 261 -36.82 -3.79 -1.96
N MET A 262 -36.51 -3.04 -3.02
CA MET A 262 -37.45 -2.81 -4.13
C MET A 262 -37.64 -4.05 -5.00
N GLU A 263 -36.55 -4.72 -5.39
CA GLU A 263 -36.58 -5.84 -6.34
C GLU A 263 -35.56 -6.92 -5.92
N PRO A 264 -35.86 -7.75 -4.90
CA PRO A 264 -34.89 -8.69 -4.33
C PRO A 264 -34.28 -9.68 -5.33
N ASP A 265 -35.06 -10.21 -6.27
CA ASP A 265 -34.57 -11.16 -7.27
C ASP A 265 -33.64 -10.48 -8.28
N VAL A 266 -34.00 -9.27 -8.72
CA VAL A 266 -33.17 -8.43 -9.60
C VAL A 266 -31.88 -8.02 -8.88
N PHE A 267 -31.96 -7.74 -7.58
CA PHE A 267 -30.80 -7.44 -6.76
C PHE A 267 -29.82 -8.62 -6.70
N ILE A 268 -30.32 -9.84 -6.44
CA ILE A 268 -29.49 -11.05 -6.40
C ILE A 268 -28.80 -11.25 -7.75
N GLU A 269 -29.54 -11.17 -8.86
CA GLU A 269 -28.98 -11.33 -10.19
C GLU A 269 -27.89 -10.28 -10.48
N ASN A 270 -28.21 -9.00 -10.26
CA ASN A 270 -27.35 -7.90 -10.66
C ASN A 270 -26.08 -7.75 -9.81
N TRP A 271 -26.19 -7.95 -8.50
CA TRP A 271 -25.11 -7.63 -7.57
C TRP A 271 -24.34 -8.85 -7.06
N ILE A 272 -24.91 -10.05 -7.20
CA ILE A 272 -24.29 -11.28 -6.72
C ILE A 272 -23.96 -12.20 -7.90
N ILE A 273 -24.95 -12.54 -8.72
CA ILE A 273 -24.76 -13.55 -9.77
C ILE A 273 -23.94 -13.03 -10.94
N ASN A 274 -24.12 -11.78 -11.34
CA ASN A 274 -23.28 -11.17 -12.39
C ASN A 274 -21.78 -11.19 -12.04
N GLU A 275 -21.40 -11.02 -10.77
CA GLU A 275 -20.00 -11.12 -10.34
C GLU A 275 -19.44 -12.54 -10.56
N VAL A 276 -20.24 -13.56 -10.25
CA VAL A 276 -19.89 -14.97 -10.49
C VAL A 276 -19.83 -15.26 -11.99
N ASP A 277 -20.84 -14.86 -12.75
CA ASP A 277 -20.95 -15.10 -14.18
C ASP A 277 -19.79 -14.44 -14.96
N GLU A 278 -19.44 -13.21 -14.62
CA GLU A 278 -18.29 -12.53 -15.21
C GLU A 278 -16.98 -13.26 -14.94
N MET A 279 -16.78 -13.75 -13.71
CA MET A 279 -15.61 -14.55 -13.36
C MET A 279 -15.57 -15.82 -14.23
N VAL A 280 -16.65 -16.59 -14.27
CA VAL A 280 -16.71 -17.87 -15.01
C VAL A 280 -16.53 -17.67 -16.50
N LYS A 281 -17.26 -16.74 -17.12
CA LYS A 281 -17.08 -16.39 -18.55
C LYS A 281 -15.67 -15.90 -18.82
N GLY A 282 -15.06 -15.17 -17.89
CA GLY A 282 -13.68 -14.73 -17.98
C GLY A 282 -12.69 -15.90 -17.97
N LEU A 283 -12.88 -16.90 -17.09
CA LEU A 283 -12.06 -18.11 -17.04
C LEU A 283 -12.17 -18.92 -18.33
N GLU A 284 -13.39 -19.11 -18.85
CA GLU A 284 -13.65 -19.80 -20.12
C GLU A 284 -12.98 -19.06 -21.30
N ARG A 285 -13.09 -17.74 -21.36
CA ARG A 285 -12.40 -16.92 -22.37
C ARG A 285 -10.89 -17.07 -22.23
N LEU A 286 -10.34 -17.01 -21.02
CA LEU A 286 -8.91 -17.11 -20.76
C LEU A 286 -8.37 -18.48 -21.16
N LEU A 287 -9.06 -19.57 -20.81
CA LEU A 287 -8.70 -20.94 -21.16
C LEU A 287 -8.48 -21.09 -22.67
N ASN A 288 -9.38 -20.52 -23.47
CA ASN A 288 -9.39 -20.64 -24.94
C ASN A 288 -8.40 -19.71 -25.68
N ARG A 289 -7.59 -18.91 -24.97
CA ARG A 289 -6.64 -17.96 -25.60
C ARG A 289 -5.24 -18.55 -25.71
N ASN A 290 -4.66 -18.59 -26.91
CA ASN A 290 -3.34 -19.22 -27.13
C ASN A 290 -2.21 -18.23 -27.48
N ASP A 291 -2.52 -17.09 -28.10
CA ASP A 291 -1.48 -16.20 -28.62
C ASP A 291 -1.12 -15.09 -27.62
N LYS A 292 -2.10 -14.19 -27.38
CA LYS A 292 -1.97 -13.05 -26.46
C LYS A 292 -3.22 -12.86 -25.63
N TYR A 293 -3.03 -12.34 -24.42
CA TYR A 293 -4.10 -11.92 -23.52
C TYR A 293 -3.77 -10.57 -22.90
N GLU A 294 -4.67 -9.60 -23.07
CA GLU A 294 -4.54 -8.27 -22.49
C GLU A 294 -5.31 -8.23 -21.17
N ILE A 295 -4.65 -7.76 -20.11
CA ILE A 295 -5.23 -7.67 -18.78
C ILE A 295 -4.88 -6.36 -18.09
N ILE A 296 -5.81 -5.86 -17.28
CA ILE A 296 -5.61 -4.67 -16.46
C ILE A 296 -4.62 -5.00 -15.33
N ASN A 297 -3.64 -4.12 -15.13
CA ASN A 297 -2.63 -4.28 -14.09
C ASN A 297 -3.22 -4.45 -12.69
N SER A 298 -4.05 -3.49 -12.30
CA SER A 298 -4.63 -3.40 -10.95
C SER A 298 -5.90 -2.56 -10.94
N TYR A 299 -6.69 -2.72 -9.87
CA TYR A 299 -7.96 -2.02 -9.66
C TYR A 299 -7.84 -0.48 -9.73
N PHE A 300 -6.75 0.09 -9.20
CA PHE A 300 -6.55 1.55 -9.14
C PHE A 300 -5.79 2.12 -10.34
N HIS A 301 -5.21 1.29 -11.21
CA HIS A 301 -4.50 1.71 -12.42
C HIS A 301 -5.12 1.06 -13.65
N LYS A 302 -6.42 1.34 -13.88
CA LYS A 302 -7.22 0.69 -14.92
C LYS A 302 -6.71 0.93 -16.34
N ASP A 303 -6.04 2.06 -16.57
CA ASP A 303 -5.49 2.41 -17.88
C ASP A 303 -4.20 1.66 -18.21
N THR A 304 -3.56 1.04 -17.21
CA THR A 304 -2.33 0.26 -17.41
C THR A 304 -2.67 -1.19 -17.74
N HIS A 305 -2.31 -1.61 -18.94
CA HIS A 305 -2.57 -2.95 -19.45
C HIS A 305 -1.26 -3.74 -19.60
N PHE A 306 -1.36 -5.05 -19.38
CA PHE A 306 -0.29 -6.03 -19.56
C PHE A 306 -0.70 -7.01 -20.63
N THR A 307 0.20 -7.25 -21.59
CA THR A 307 0.01 -8.28 -22.61
C THR A 307 0.80 -9.52 -22.20
N LEU A 308 0.09 -10.62 -21.99
CA LEU A 308 0.64 -11.92 -21.64
C LEU A 308 0.69 -12.80 -22.89
N MET A 309 1.83 -13.46 -23.12
CA MET A 309 2.06 -14.37 -24.24
C MET A 309 2.92 -15.55 -23.80
N GLY A 310 2.89 -16.65 -24.57
CA GLY A 310 3.72 -17.84 -24.32
C GLY A 310 3.61 -18.37 -22.89
N ARG A 311 4.75 -18.68 -22.27
CA ARG A 311 4.80 -19.22 -20.89
C ARG A 311 4.17 -18.32 -19.84
N ASN A 312 4.26 -17.00 -20.00
CA ASN A 312 3.62 -16.07 -19.07
C ASN A 312 2.09 -16.19 -19.12
N LEU A 313 1.53 -16.45 -20.31
CA LEU A 313 0.11 -16.72 -20.45
C LEU A 313 -0.27 -18.07 -19.82
N VAL A 314 0.52 -19.14 -20.03
CA VAL A 314 0.28 -20.45 -19.39
C VAL A 314 0.33 -20.36 -17.86
N ARG A 315 1.34 -19.67 -17.33
CA ARG A 315 1.47 -19.37 -15.89
C ARG A 315 0.23 -18.67 -15.35
N PHE A 316 -0.22 -17.63 -16.05
CA PHE A 316 -1.38 -16.83 -15.67
C PHE A 316 -2.69 -17.63 -15.75
N LYS A 317 -2.88 -18.45 -16.80
CA LYS A 317 -4.00 -19.39 -16.89
C LYS A 317 -4.01 -20.33 -15.70
N GLY A 318 -2.87 -20.94 -15.38
CA GLY A 318 -2.71 -21.84 -14.24
C GLY A 318 -3.12 -21.17 -12.94
N GLU A 319 -2.60 -19.95 -12.69
CA GLU A 319 -2.96 -19.16 -11.50
C GLU A 319 -4.47 -18.91 -11.42
N LYS A 320 -5.06 -18.34 -12.46
CA LYS A 320 -6.47 -17.91 -12.44
C LYS A 320 -7.44 -19.08 -12.40
N ILE A 321 -7.22 -20.10 -13.22
CA ILE A 321 -8.14 -21.24 -13.32
C ILE A 321 -8.03 -22.12 -12.06
N ALA A 322 -6.81 -22.51 -11.65
CA ALA A 322 -6.63 -23.30 -10.43
C ALA A 322 -7.02 -22.51 -9.18
N GLY A 323 -6.75 -21.20 -9.16
CA GLY A 323 -7.08 -20.37 -8.03
C GLY A 323 -8.58 -20.13 -7.85
N ALA A 324 -9.39 -20.26 -8.91
CA ALA A 324 -10.84 -20.16 -8.80
C ALA A 324 -11.44 -21.27 -7.89
N LEU A 325 -10.76 -22.42 -7.76
CA LEU A 325 -11.16 -23.50 -6.85
C LEU A 325 -11.14 -23.08 -5.37
N TYR A 326 -10.43 -22.01 -5.01
CA TYR A 326 -10.45 -21.48 -3.64
C TYR A 326 -11.75 -20.75 -3.28
N PHE A 327 -12.60 -20.42 -4.27
CA PHE A 327 -13.89 -19.77 -4.02
C PHE A 327 -15.04 -20.78 -3.83
N MET A 328 -14.80 -22.09 -3.96
CA MET A 328 -15.87 -23.11 -3.99
C MET A 328 -16.76 -23.09 -2.75
N ASP A 329 -16.17 -22.96 -1.56
CA ASP A 329 -16.96 -22.90 -0.32
C ASP A 329 -17.83 -21.64 -0.28
N LYS A 330 -17.30 -20.51 -0.76
CA LYS A 330 -18.05 -19.24 -0.85
C LYS A 330 -19.12 -19.25 -1.91
N LEU A 331 -18.91 -19.92 -3.04
CA LEU A 331 -19.95 -20.11 -4.05
C LEU A 331 -21.07 -21.01 -3.52
N LYS A 332 -20.74 -22.09 -2.80
CA LYS A 332 -21.75 -22.98 -2.18
C LYS A 332 -22.61 -22.26 -1.15
N GLU A 333 -22.07 -21.26 -0.44
CA GLU A 333 -22.85 -20.41 0.48
C GLU A 333 -23.97 -19.64 -0.24
N LEU A 334 -23.91 -19.43 -1.56
CA LEU A 334 -24.93 -18.71 -2.34
C LEU A 334 -26.17 -19.56 -2.67
N LYS A 335 -26.12 -20.88 -2.46
CA LYS A 335 -27.21 -21.81 -2.82
C LYS A 335 -28.60 -21.42 -2.30
N PRO A 336 -28.75 -20.90 -1.05
CA PRO A 336 -30.05 -20.42 -0.57
C PRO A 336 -30.57 -19.16 -1.27
N LEU A 337 -29.69 -18.39 -1.93
CA LEU A 337 -30.06 -17.17 -2.68
C LEU A 337 -30.32 -17.47 -4.16
N TYR A 338 -29.61 -18.44 -4.73
CA TYR A 338 -29.68 -18.76 -6.14
C TYR A 338 -29.47 -20.26 -6.38
N ALA A 339 -30.53 -20.95 -6.80
CA ALA A 339 -30.55 -22.41 -6.90
C ALA A 339 -29.55 -22.94 -7.95
N ASP A 340 -29.34 -22.21 -9.04
CA ASP A 340 -28.53 -22.63 -10.19
C ASP A 340 -27.02 -22.37 -9.99
N ILE A 341 -26.57 -22.02 -8.79
CA ILE A 341 -25.14 -21.75 -8.52
C ILE A 341 -24.24 -22.97 -8.80
N GLU A 342 -24.79 -24.18 -8.68
CA GLU A 342 -24.06 -25.42 -8.98
C GLU A 342 -23.63 -25.50 -10.46
N LEU A 343 -24.39 -24.87 -11.39
CA LEU A 343 -24.01 -24.79 -12.81
C LEU A 343 -22.73 -23.96 -12.99
N TYR A 344 -22.56 -22.88 -12.23
CA TYR A 344 -21.34 -22.07 -12.25
C TYR A 344 -20.15 -22.82 -11.64
N ILE A 345 -20.38 -23.54 -10.54
CA ILE A 345 -19.36 -24.39 -9.91
C ILE A 345 -18.86 -25.43 -10.92
N GLU A 346 -19.77 -26.11 -11.62
CA GLU A 346 -19.41 -27.12 -12.62
C GLU A 346 -18.60 -26.52 -13.77
N ARG A 347 -18.97 -25.35 -14.28
CA ARG A 347 -18.22 -24.65 -15.34
C ARG A 347 -16.78 -24.31 -14.90
N ILE A 348 -16.59 -23.90 -13.64
CA ILE A 348 -15.23 -23.68 -13.09
C ILE A 348 -14.46 -24.99 -13.02
N MET A 349 -15.10 -26.09 -12.60
CA MET A 349 -14.49 -27.41 -12.56
C MET A 349 -14.07 -27.89 -13.96
N GLN A 350 -14.91 -27.69 -14.97
CA GLN A 350 -14.59 -27.99 -16.37
C GLN A 350 -13.39 -27.20 -16.88
N CYS A 351 -13.28 -25.91 -16.53
CA CYS A 351 -12.11 -25.11 -16.86
C CYS A 351 -10.83 -25.70 -16.25
N ASN A 352 -10.93 -26.19 -15.01
CA ASN A 352 -9.83 -26.81 -14.28
C ASN A 352 -9.41 -28.16 -14.87
N MET A 353 -10.36 -29.00 -15.27
CA MET A 353 -10.07 -30.24 -16.01
C MET A 353 -9.34 -29.93 -17.31
N SER A 354 -9.83 -28.95 -18.07
CA SER A 354 -9.28 -28.61 -19.39
C SER A 354 -7.87 -28.03 -19.33
N ILE A 355 -7.53 -27.23 -18.30
CA ILE A 355 -6.18 -26.65 -18.17
C ILE A 355 -5.16 -27.66 -17.63
N TYR A 356 -5.61 -28.70 -16.92
CA TYR A 356 -4.73 -29.69 -16.27
C TYR A 356 -3.69 -30.35 -17.21
N PRO A 357 -4.07 -30.90 -18.40
CA PRO A 357 -3.09 -31.47 -19.33
C PRO A 357 -2.13 -30.41 -19.88
N GLN A 358 -2.58 -29.17 -20.10
CA GLN A 358 -1.71 -28.07 -20.54
C GLN A 358 -0.60 -27.78 -19.51
N LEU A 359 -0.94 -27.74 -18.21
CA LEU A 359 0.04 -27.55 -17.14
C LEU A 359 1.03 -28.72 -17.07
N LYS A 360 0.55 -29.96 -17.17
CA LYS A 360 1.41 -31.16 -17.16
C LYS A 360 2.41 -31.15 -18.31
N ASN A 361 1.96 -30.79 -19.51
CA ASN A 361 2.81 -30.70 -20.69
C ASN A 361 3.87 -29.60 -20.53
N GLU A 362 3.48 -28.41 -20.06
CA GLU A 362 4.43 -27.31 -19.84
C GLU A 362 5.50 -27.66 -18.78
N ILE A 363 5.10 -28.31 -17.68
CA ILE A 363 6.05 -28.80 -16.67
C ILE A 363 7.06 -29.77 -17.28
N ASN A 364 6.63 -30.68 -18.15
CA ASN A 364 7.52 -31.63 -18.82
C ASN A 364 8.51 -30.91 -19.77
N LEU A 365 8.04 -29.91 -20.52
CA LEU A 365 8.92 -29.09 -21.38
C LEU A 365 9.98 -28.36 -20.55
N ILE A 366 9.58 -27.75 -19.43
CA ILE A 366 10.53 -27.07 -18.53
C ILE A 366 11.53 -28.05 -17.93
N ASN A 367 11.11 -29.27 -17.56
CA ASN A 367 12.02 -30.30 -17.05
C ASN A 367 13.09 -30.68 -18.07
N ASN A 368 12.72 -30.86 -19.34
CA ASN A 368 13.67 -31.17 -20.40
C ASN A 368 14.67 -30.02 -20.62
N GLU A 369 14.20 -28.77 -20.59
CA GLU A 369 15.07 -27.59 -20.71
C GLU A 369 16.02 -27.45 -19.52
N LEU A 370 15.54 -27.70 -18.30
CA LEU A 370 16.38 -27.69 -17.10
C LEU A 370 17.46 -28.79 -17.18
N GLU A 371 17.16 -29.95 -17.77
CA GLU A 371 18.15 -31.01 -17.98
C GLU A 371 19.26 -30.56 -18.93
N GLU A 372 18.90 -29.95 -20.07
CA GLU A 372 19.87 -29.44 -21.05
C GLU A 372 20.71 -28.29 -20.48
N LEU A 373 20.08 -27.31 -19.83
CA LEU A 373 20.77 -26.22 -19.15
C LEU A 373 21.69 -26.74 -18.02
N GLY A 374 21.27 -27.80 -17.33
CA GLY A 374 22.10 -28.48 -16.33
C GLY A 374 23.35 -29.10 -16.93
N LYS A 375 23.25 -29.73 -18.12
CA LYS A 375 24.40 -30.26 -18.86
C LYS A 375 25.36 -29.13 -19.26
N ASP A 376 24.83 -28.00 -19.72
CA ASP A 376 25.66 -26.84 -20.09
C ASP A 376 26.33 -26.17 -18.89
N LEU A 377 25.61 -26.06 -17.76
CA LEU A 377 26.19 -25.58 -16.50
C LEU A 377 27.34 -26.48 -16.05
N LEU A 378 27.17 -27.81 -16.10
CA LEU A 378 28.22 -28.76 -15.76
C LEU A 378 29.47 -28.64 -16.64
N LYS A 379 29.32 -28.27 -17.92
CA LYS A 379 30.46 -28.03 -18.83
C LYS A 379 31.26 -26.78 -18.44
N ILE A 380 30.59 -25.69 -18.05
CA ILE A 380 31.25 -24.42 -17.73
C ILE A 380 31.75 -24.33 -16.28
N THR A 381 31.13 -25.05 -15.34
CA THR A 381 31.48 -25.00 -13.91
C THR A 381 32.97 -25.25 -13.62
N PRO A 382 33.65 -26.26 -14.21
CA PRO A 382 35.08 -26.47 -13.97
C PRO A 382 35.94 -25.29 -14.43
N GLN A 383 35.59 -24.68 -15.57
CA GLN A 383 36.27 -23.49 -16.08
C GLN A 383 36.03 -22.30 -15.15
N TRP A 384 34.78 -22.06 -14.76
CA TRP A 384 34.42 -21.02 -13.80
C TRP A 384 35.19 -21.15 -12.48
N ASN A 385 35.22 -22.34 -11.89
CA ASN A 385 35.95 -22.61 -10.63
C ASN A 385 37.46 -22.33 -10.77
N LYS A 386 38.06 -22.71 -11.91
CA LYS A 386 39.47 -22.41 -12.21
C LYS A 386 39.72 -20.91 -12.26
N TYR A 387 38.88 -20.17 -12.99
CA TYR A 387 39.01 -18.71 -13.15
C TYR A 387 38.71 -17.98 -11.84
N GLN A 388 37.76 -18.44 -11.03
CA GLN A 388 37.47 -17.91 -9.71
C GLN A 388 38.66 -18.09 -8.75
N LYS A 389 39.31 -19.27 -8.76
CA LYS A 389 40.52 -19.49 -7.97
C LYS A 389 41.65 -18.56 -8.40
N LYS A 390 41.93 -18.46 -9.71
CA LYS A 390 42.97 -17.57 -10.24
C LYS A 390 42.66 -16.09 -9.98
N LYS A 391 41.38 -15.70 -9.97
CA LYS A 391 40.95 -14.34 -9.62
C LYS A 391 41.31 -14.00 -8.17
N LYS A 392 41.08 -14.93 -7.24
CA LYS A 392 41.48 -14.77 -5.83
C LYS A 392 43.00 -14.63 -5.67
N GLU A 393 43.78 -15.37 -6.46
CA GLU A 393 45.24 -15.22 -6.47
C GLU A 393 45.64 -13.80 -6.88
N TYR A 394 45.08 -13.25 -7.96
CA TYR A 394 45.33 -11.86 -8.36
C TYR A 394 44.78 -10.84 -7.36
N ASP A 395 43.68 -11.11 -6.68
CA ASP A 395 43.16 -10.24 -5.62
C ASP A 395 44.13 -10.15 -4.44
N ASN A 396 44.76 -11.26 -4.06
CA ASN A 396 45.79 -11.27 -3.02
C ASN A 396 47.03 -10.46 -3.47
N ILE A 397 47.50 -10.66 -4.69
CA ILE A 397 48.62 -9.87 -5.25
C ILE A 397 48.26 -8.39 -5.29
N LYS A 398 47.04 -8.05 -5.69
CA LYS A 398 46.54 -6.66 -5.72
C LYS A 398 46.55 -6.04 -4.33
N LEU A 399 46.16 -6.78 -3.29
CA LEU A 399 46.21 -6.33 -1.91
C LEU A 399 47.64 -6.06 -1.44
N GLU A 400 48.61 -6.92 -1.77
CA GLU A 400 50.03 -6.69 -1.47
C GLU A 400 50.56 -5.43 -2.15
N ILE A 401 50.21 -5.23 -3.43
CA ILE A 401 50.56 -4.03 -4.19
C ILE A 401 49.91 -2.80 -3.56
N LEU A 402 48.64 -2.88 -3.16
CA LEU A 402 47.92 -1.79 -2.52
C LEU A 402 48.60 -1.36 -1.20
N GLU A 403 49.03 -2.32 -0.38
CA GLU A 403 49.79 -2.02 0.84
C GLU A 403 51.16 -1.38 0.56
N ALA A 404 51.80 -1.72 -0.56
CA ALA A 404 53.01 -1.06 -1.01
C ALA A 404 52.73 0.38 -1.49
N VAL A 405 51.65 0.60 -2.25
CA VAL A 405 51.23 1.93 -2.72
C VAL A 405 50.95 2.88 -1.55
N LYS A 406 50.30 2.39 -0.49
CA LYS A 406 50.03 3.18 0.74
C LYS A 406 51.29 3.70 1.43
N LYS A 407 52.42 3.00 1.25
CA LYS A 407 53.72 3.33 1.84
C LYS A 407 54.63 4.10 0.89
N ASP A 408 54.21 4.29 -0.36
CA ASP A 408 54.99 4.94 -1.41
C ASP A 408 54.92 6.47 -1.26
N PRO A 409 56.04 7.18 -1.06
CA PRO A 409 56.05 8.64 -0.93
C PRO A 409 55.48 9.39 -2.13
N LEU A 410 55.44 8.76 -3.31
CA LEU A 410 54.83 9.34 -4.53
C LEU A 410 53.29 9.43 -4.43
N TYR A 411 52.65 8.67 -3.54
CA TYR A 411 51.19 8.59 -3.39
C TYR A 411 50.76 8.82 -1.93
N PRO A 412 51.07 9.98 -1.34
CA PRO A 412 50.95 10.22 0.11
C PRO A 412 49.49 10.32 0.61
N THR A 413 48.51 10.40 -0.30
CA THR A 413 47.11 10.64 0.07
C THR A 413 46.16 9.84 -0.80
N ASN A 414 45.17 9.19 -0.18
CA ASN A 414 44.10 8.53 -0.90
C ASN A 414 42.94 9.50 -1.16
N TYR A 415 42.81 9.96 -2.38
CA TYR A 415 41.67 10.78 -2.79
C TYR A 415 40.84 10.05 -3.83
N MET A 416 39.56 10.41 -3.90
CA MET A 416 38.63 9.88 -4.88
C MET A 416 38.97 10.45 -6.26
N ILE A 417 39.20 9.57 -7.25
CA ILE A 417 39.43 9.95 -8.64
C ILE A 417 38.09 10.14 -9.36
N SER A 418 37.13 9.25 -9.11
CA SER A 418 35.82 9.32 -9.74
C SER A 418 34.75 8.65 -8.87
N TYR A 419 33.49 9.05 -9.10
CA TYR A 419 32.32 8.49 -8.43
C TYR A 419 31.30 8.07 -9.48
N ASN A 420 30.74 6.86 -9.33
CA ASN A 420 29.62 6.38 -10.15
C ASN A 420 28.32 6.42 -9.32
N PRO A 421 27.43 7.39 -9.58
CA PRO A 421 26.18 7.54 -8.83
C PRO A 421 25.19 6.38 -9.00
N GLN A 422 25.27 5.65 -10.13
CA GLN A 422 24.34 4.56 -10.45
C GLN A 422 24.67 3.27 -9.69
N LEU A 423 25.94 3.07 -9.36
CA LEU A 423 26.44 1.92 -8.61
C LEU A 423 26.77 2.25 -7.15
N GLY A 424 26.68 3.54 -6.75
CA GLY A 424 27.07 4.01 -5.43
C GLY A 424 28.56 3.78 -5.11
N SER A 425 29.41 3.68 -6.13
CA SER A 425 30.82 3.28 -5.97
C SER A 425 31.80 4.41 -6.31
N ALA A 426 32.84 4.56 -5.48
CA ALA A 426 33.91 5.52 -5.66
C ALA A 426 35.22 4.80 -6.02
N LEU A 427 35.94 5.31 -7.02
CA LEU A 427 37.28 4.85 -7.38
C LEU A 427 38.31 5.77 -6.72
N TYR A 428 39.20 5.20 -5.92
CA TYR A 428 40.22 5.94 -5.18
C TYR A 428 41.61 5.81 -5.82
N LYS A 429 42.47 6.79 -5.55
CA LYS A 429 43.81 6.90 -6.15
C LYS A 429 44.70 5.70 -5.86
N TRP A 430 44.69 5.19 -4.63
CA TRP A 430 45.48 4.01 -4.28
C TRP A 430 44.98 2.74 -4.98
N ASP A 431 43.66 2.54 -5.09
CA ASP A 431 43.08 1.38 -5.79
C ASP A 431 43.37 1.41 -7.29
N TYR A 432 43.29 2.59 -7.90
CA TYR A 432 43.67 2.80 -9.30
C TYR A 432 45.14 2.49 -9.53
N GLU A 433 46.03 3.02 -8.68
CA GLU A 433 47.46 2.81 -8.80
C GLU A 433 47.85 1.34 -8.57
N ALA A 434 47.23 0.67 -7.59
CA ALA A 434 47.44 -0.74 -7.36
C ALA A 434 47.01 -1.60 -8.56
N GLU A 435 45.90 -1.25 -9.22
CA GLU A 435 45.45 -1.88 -10.46
C GLU A 435 46.42 -1.66 -11.62
N MET A 436 47.00 -0.46 -11.75
CA MET A 436 48.00 -0.16 -12.80
C MET A 436 49.30 -0.95 -12.59
N ARG A 437 49.86 -0.92 -11.37
CA ARG A 437 51.05 -1.70 -11.02
C ARG A 437 50.84 -3.20 -11.15
N LEU A 438 49.65 -3.70 -10.85
CA LEU A 438 49.30 -5.09 -11.09
C LEU A 438 49.38 -5.45 -12.57
N LYS A 439 48.83 -4.60 -13.46
CA LYS A 439 48.90 -4.79 -14.92
C LYS A 439 50.32 -4.69 -15.46
N GLU A 440 51.17 -3.84 -14.88
CA GLU A 440 52.58 -3.74 -15.26
C GLU A 440 53.39 -4.96 -14.82
N ARG A 441 53.20 -5.41 -13.57
CA ARG A 441 53.89 -6.58 -13.02
C ARG A 441 53.40 -7.90 -13.61
N HIS A 442 52.13 -7.95 -14.00
CA HIS A 442 51.46 -9.11 -14.57
C HIS A 442 50.72 -8.72 -15.86
N PRO A 443 51.44 -8.54 -16.99
CA PRO A 443 50.81 -8.16 -18.27
C PRO A 443 49.72 -9.14 -18.73
N GLU A 444 49.82 -10.42 -18.34
CA GLU A 444 48.83 -11.46 -18.62
C GLU A 444 47.52 -11.28 -17.84
N TYR A 445 47.52 -10.49 -16.76
CA TYR A 445 46.34 -10.20 -15.95
C TYR A 445 45.22 -9.54 -16.76
N LYS A 446 45.56 -8.67 -17.72
CA LYS A 446 44.56 -8.00 -18.57
C LYS A 446 43.77 -9.02 -19.39
N LYS A 447 44.47 -9.93 -20.08
CA LYS A 447 43.85 -11.00 -20.87
C LYS A 447 43.05 -11.94 -19.99
N PHE A 448 43.58 -12.30 -18.83
CA PHE A 448 42.88 -13.10 -17.84
C PHE A 448 41.56 -12.45 -17.38
N LEU A 449 41.56 -11.14 -17.12
CA LEU A 449 40.38 -10.42 -16.65
C LEU A 449 39.27 -10.38 -17.70
N GLU A 450 39.62 -10.19 -18.97
CA GLU A 450 38.67 -10.26 -20.10
C GLU A 450 38.02 -11.65 -20.21
N GLU A 451 38.82 -12.71 -20.12
CA GLU A 451 38.33 -14.09 -20.13
C GLU A 451 37.48 -14.41 -18.89
N TYR A 452 37.90 -13.95 -17.69
CA TYR A 452 37.17 -14.10 -16.44
C TYR A 452 35.78 -13.50 -16.53
N ILE A 453 35.65 -12.27 -17.01
CA ILE A 453 34.37 -11.57 -17.14
C ILE A 453 33.44 -12.31 -18.12
N SER A 454 33.99 -12.82 -19.23
CA SER A 454 33.22 -13.57 -20.22
C SER A 454 32.65 -14.88 -19.65
N ILE A 455 33.49 -15.64 -18.95
CA ILE A 455 33.09 -16.91 -18.31
C ILE A 455 32.09 -16.64 -17.17
N GLN A 456 32.34 -15.63 -16.35
CA GLN A 456 31.43 -15.21 -15.28
C GLN A 456 30.05 -14.90 -15.84
N LYS A 457 29.98 -14.03 -16.86
CA LYS A 457 28.71 -13.65 -17.50
C LYS A 457 27.95 -14.87 -18.03
N SER A 458 28.65 -15.80 -18.66
CA SER A 458 28.05 -17.02 -19.20
C SER A 458 27.51 -17.92 -18.09
N TYR A 459 28.29 -18.11 -17.01
CA TYR A 459 27.90 -18.88 -15.84
C TYR A 459 26.70 -18.25 -15.11
N ASP A 460 26.76 -16.96 -14.82
CA ASP A 460 25.70 -16.21 -14.11
C ASP A 460 24.40 -16.19 -14.92
N ASN A 461 24.47 -16.05 -16.25
CA ASN A 461 23.31 -16.12 -17.13
C ASN A 461 22.63 -17.50 -17.07
N LEU A 462 23.41 -18.58 -17.17
CA LEU A 462 22.88 -19.95 -17.06
C LEU A 462 22.23 -20.19 -15.69
N GLN A 463 22.88 -19.79 -14.59
CA GLN A 463 22.30 -19.90 -13.26
C GLN A 463 20.99 -19.11 -13.11
N CYS A 464 20.95 -17.90 -13.66
CA CYS A 464 19.77 -17.04 -13.65
C CYS A 464 18.61 -17.66 -14.44
N GLU A 465 18.89 -18.23 -15.61
CA GLU A 465 17.89 -18.91 -16.43
C GLU A 465 17.33 -20.16 -15.75
N ILE A 466 18.21 -21.03 -15.22
CA ILE A 466 17.82 -22.20 -14.44
C ILE A 466 16.93 -21.79 -13.26
N SER A 467 17.34 -20.78 -12.49
CA SER A 467 16.59 -20.30 -11.32
C SER A 467 15.19 -19.80 -11.69
N LYS A 468 15.06 -19.08 -12.82
CA LYS A 468 13.77 -18.61 -13.34
C LYS A 468 12.86 -19.76 -13.75
N LEU A 469 13.40 -20.75 -14.45
CA LEU A 469 12.65 -21.93 -14.89
C LEU A 469 12.23 -22.83 -13.72
N GLU A 470 13.10 -23.02 -12.73
CA GLU A 470 12.76 -23.76 -11.51
C GLU A 470 11.63 -23.10 -10.73
N LEU A 471 11.64 -21.77 -10.61
CA LEU A 471 10.56 -21.02 -9.97
C LEU A 471 9.25 -21.22 -10.73
N LEU A 472 9.27 -21.04 -12.06
CA LEU A 472 8.09 -21.24 -12.90
C LEU A 472 7.55 -22.67 -12.79
N ARG A 473 8.43 -23.68 -12.84
CA ARG A 473 8.04 -25.09 -12.67
C ARG A 473 7.31 -25.31 -11.34
N LYS A 474 7.86 -24.81 -10.23
CA LYS A 474 7.27 -24.93 -8.89
C LYS A 474 5.87 -24.31 -8.84
N GLU A 475 5.66 -23.18 -9.49
CA GLU A 475 4.35 -22.52 -9.56
C GLU A 475 3.35 -23.35 -10.38
N LEU A 476 3.75 -23.83 -11.57
CA LEU A 476 2.88 -24.68 -12.39
C LEU A 476 2.54 -26.00 -11.69
N GLU A 477 3.50 -26.62 -10.99
CA GLU A 477 3.27 -27.80 -10.16
C GLU A 477 2.29 -27.49 -9.02
N HIS A 478 2.40 -26.33 -8.38
CA HIS A 478 1.44 -25.89 -7.37
C HIS A 478 0.02 -25.79 -7.93
N TYR A 479 -0.16 -25.19 -9.12
CA TYR A 479 -1.47 -25.09 -9.77
C TYR A 479 -2.03 -26.46 -10.14
N ARG A 480 -1.23 -27.30 -10.80
CA ARG A 480 -1.61 -28.68 -11.14
C ARG A 480 -2.00 -29.48 -9.89
N ASN A 481 -1.21 -29.40 -8.83
CA ASN A 481 -1.46 -30.12 -7.58
C ASN A 481 -2.70 -29.58 -6.86
N THR A 482 -3.00 -28.29 -6.97
CA THR A 482 -4.24 -27.68 -6.44
C THR A 482 -5.45 -28.29 -7.13
N ILE A 483 -5.44 -28.39 -8.47
CA ILE A 483 -6.48 -29.04 -9.25
C ILE A 483 -6.63 -30.50 -8.84
N TYR A 484 -5.54 -31.27 -8.88
CA TYR A 484 -5.56 -32.69 -8.54
C TYR A 484 -6.16 -32.94 -7.15
N LYS A 485 -5.67 -32.22 -6.12
CA LYS A 485 -6.19 -32.35 -4.76
C LYS A 485 -7.69 -32.08 -4.68
N HIS A 486 -8.17 -31.03 -5.35
CA HIS A 486 -9.60 -30.70 -5.35
C HIS A 486 -10.46 -31.84 -5.92
N PHE A 487 -10.06 -32.41 -7.06
CA PHE A 487 -10.78 -33.52 -7.70
C PHE A 487 -10.71 -34.82 -6.89
N VAL A 488 -9.60 -35.07 -6.16
CA VAL A 488 -9.53 -36.16 -5.18
C VAL A 488 -10.57 -35.98 -4.09
N TYR A 489 -10.63 -34.80 -3.47
CA TYR A 489 -11.60 -34.51 -2.40
C TYR A 489 -13.04 -34.54 -2.88
N ALA A 490 -13.29 -34.20 -4.15
CA ALA A 490 -14.61 -34.28 -4.77
C ALA A 490 -14.98 -35.69 -5.25
N HIS A 491 -14.12 -36.70 -5.07
CA HIS A 491 -14.30 -38.06 -5.63
C HIS A 491 -14.49 -38.10 -7.15
N ARG A 492 -13.83 -37.17 -7.88
CA ARG A 492 -13.90 -37.00 -9.34
C ARG A 492 -12.54 -37.16 -10.02
N CYS A 493 -11.60 -37.89 -9.41
CA CYS A 493 -10.25 -38.07 -9.95
C CYS A 493 -10.22 -38.69 -11.35
N ASP A 494 -11.13 -39.62 -11.63
CA ASP A 494 -11.17 -40.34 -12.90
C ASP A 494 -11.39 -39.38 -14.07
N GLU A 495 -12.04 -38.25 -13.83
CA GLU A 495 -12.29 -37.19 -14.81
C GLU A 495 -11.02 -36.40 -15.19
N LEU A 496 -9.94 -36.47 -14.40
CA LEU A 496 -8.64 -35.87 -14.76
C LEU A 496 -7.76 -36.82 -15.60
N ILE A 497 -8.13 -38.10 -15.64
CA ILE A 497 -7.35 -39.17 -16.28
C ILE A 497 -7.96 -39.55 -17.65
N ALA A 498 -9.28 -39.43 -17.77
CA ALA A 498 -10.03 -39.49 -19.03
C ALA A 498 -9.75 -38.28 -19.91
#